data_AF-A0A9E5Z5G8-F1
#
_entry.id   AF-A0A9E5Z5G8-F1
#
_cell.length_a   1.000
_cell.length_b   1.000
_cell.length_c   1.000
_cell.angle_alpha   90.00
_cell.angle_beta   90.00
_cell.angle_gamma   90.00
#
_symmetry.space_group_name_H-M   'P 1'
#
loop_
_entity.id
_entity.type
_entity.pdbx_description
1 polymer ?
#
loop_
_entity_poly.entity_id
_entity_poly.type
_entity_poly.pdbx_seq_one_letter_code
_entity_poly.pdbx_strand_id
1 'polypeptide(L)'
;MKQAMKQVFFDTGWCRFPHDPALAEWVTHALPAARLAVTAPENAEWHRCQGTWFVGVNALPNDSRGALGDGPPLAGQAVNFIHQELGLTGFATGDGTGFATGSANGFEWDRAQVSICYPGYPKPMEAESDANFAYRRDRDAAHVDGLRHVGPDRRRFLLEHHG
;
A
#
# COMPACT_ATOMS: atom_id res chain seq x y z
N MET A 1 -2.22 15.43 -23.32
CA MET A 1 -1.78 15.18 -21.92
C MET A 1 -1.70 13.69 -21.57
N LYS A 2 -2.73 12.85 -21.79
CA LYS A 2 -2.70 11.41 -21.42
C LYS A 2 -1.51 10.61 -21.98
N GLN A 3 -1.17 10.82 -23.26
CA GLN A 3 -0.04 10.14 -23.93
C GLN A 3 1.31 10.37 -23.23
N ALA A 4 1.52 11.53 -22.63
CA ALA A 4 2.78 11.85 -21.96
C ALA A 4 2.92 11.10 -20.62
N MET A 5 1.82 10.93 -19.87
CA MET A 5 1.86 10.27 -18.56
C MET A 5 2.10 8.77 -18.69
N LYS A 6 1.48 8.12 -19.68
CA LYS A 6 1.74 6.71 -20.02
C LYS A 6 3.22 6.50 -20.35
N GLN A 7 3.76 7.33 -21.23
CA GLN A 7 5.15 7.23 -21.65
C GLN A 7 6.10 7.43 -20.47
N VAL A 8 5.88 8.47 -19.64
CA VAL A 8 6.66 8.69 -18.41
C VAL A 8 6.61 7.46 -17.51
N PHE A 9 5.44 6.87 -17.28
CA PHE A 9 5.33 5.66 -16.46
C PHE A 9 6.16 4.49 -17.00
N PHE A 10 6.10 4.19 -18.30
CA PHE A 10 6.88 3.09 -18.87
C PHE A 10 8.38 3.39 -18.95
N ASP A 11 8.77 4.66 -19.05
CA ASP A 11 10.18 5.06 -19.10
C ASP A 11 10.82 5.12 -17.70
N THR A 12 10.08 5.53 -16.67
CA THR A 12 10.61 5.78 -15.32
C THR A 12 10.11 4.82 -14.26
N GLY A 13 9.10 4.00 -14.55
CA GLY A 13 8.44 3.11 -13.59
C GLY A 13 7.49 3.82 -12.61
N TRP A 14 7.24 5.12 -12.79
CA TRP A 14 6.34 5.90 -11.92
C TRP A 14 5.72 7.09 -12.66
N CYS A 15 4.55 7.55 -12.20
CA CYS A 15 3.98 8.82 -12.66
C CYS A 15 3.25 9.52 -11.49
N ARG A 16 2.95 10.82 -11.65
CA ARG A 16 2.28 11.62 -10.62
C ARG A 16 0.93 12.13 -11.12
N PHE A 17 -0.11 11.83 -10.36
CA PHE A 17 -1.45 12.37 -10.58
C PHE A 17 -1.65 13.69 -9.83
N PRO A 18 -2.43 14.64 -10.39
CA PRO A 18 -2.88 15.80 -9.63
C PRO A 18 -3.87 15.39 -8.53
N HIS A 19 -4.28 16.35 -7.70
CA HIS A 19 -5.36 16.13 -6.73
C HIS A 19 -6.59 15.52 -7.41
N ASP A 20 -7.17 14.51 -6.77
CA ASP A 20 -8.34 13.81 -7.25
C ASP A 20 -9.46 13.88 -6.20
N PRO A 21 -10.61 14.50 -6.52
CA PRO A 21 -11.70 14.66 -5.56
C PRO A 21 -12.33 13.34 -5.15
N ALA A 22 -12.41 12.33 -6.04
CA ALA A 22 -12.99 11.04 -5.71
C ALA A 22 -12.09 10.26 -4.75
N LEU A 23 -10.76 10.32 -4.95
CA LEU A 23 -9.81 9.74 -4.02
C LEU A 23 -9.84 10.47 -2.66
N ALA A 24 -9.94 11.80 -2.66
CA ALA A 24 -10.01 12.58 -1.42
C ALA A 24 -11.30 12.28 -0.61
N GLU A 25 -12.43 12.09 -1.29
CA GLU A 25 -13.68 11.65 -0.69
C GLU A 25 -13.53 10.25 -0.08
N TRP A 26 -12.95 9.30 -0.82
CA TRP A 26 -12.67 7.95 -0.32
C TRP A 26 -11.78 7.98 0.93
N VAL A 27 -10.70 8.77 0.91
CA VAL A 27 -9.79 8.92 2.07
C VAL A 27 -10.52 9.52 3.28
N THR A 28 -11.40 10.50 3.05
CA THR A 28 -12.22 11.11 4.10
C THR A 28 -13.16 10.08 4.72
N HIS A 29 -13.82 9.26 3.90
CA HIS A 29 -14.70 8.18 4.33
C HIS A 29 -13.95 7.05 5.05
N ALA A 30 -12.72 6.75 4.63
CA ALA A 30 -11.89 5.71 5.24
C ALA A 30 -11.32 6.11 6.61
N LEU A 31 -11.20 7.41 6.91
CA LEU A 31 -10.52 7.92 8.09
C LEU A 31 -11.08 7.39 9.42
N PRO A 32 -12.41 7.34 9.66
CA PRO A 32 -12.95 6.74 10.89
C PRO A 32 -12.58 5.25 11.04
N ALA A 33 -12.67 4.47 9.96
CA ALA A 33 -12.29 3.06 9.97
C ALA A 33 -10.79 2.87 10.24
N ALA A 34 -9.94 3.72 9.67
CA ALA A 34 -8.51 3.74 9.93
C ALA A 34 -8.19 4.03 11.40
N ARG A 35 -8.86 5.02 12.00
CA ARG A 35 -8.70 5.36 13.42
C ARG A 35 -9.12 4.22 14.35
N LEU A 36 -10.19 3.51 14.01
CA LEU A 36 -10.61 2.33 14.76
C LEU A 36 -9.59 1.20 14.62
N ALA A 37 -9.17 0.91 13.38
CA ALA A 37 -8.25 -0.18 13.07
C ALA A 37 -6.91 -0.07 13.81
N VAL A 38 -6.36 1.14 13.97
CA VAL A 38 -5.07 1.33 14.63
C VAL A 38 -5.11 1.11 16.15
N THR A 39 -6.29 1.18 16.75
CA THR A 39 -6.50 0.93 18.19
C THR A 39 -7.14 -0.43 18.48
N ALA A 40 -7.53 -1.17 17.45
CA ALA A 40 -8.25 -2.42 17.58
C ALA A 40 -7.33 -3.52 18.19
N PRO A 41 -7.76 -4.23 19.25
CA PRO A 41 -6.93 -5.26 19.87
C PRO A 41 -6.47 -6.37 18.93
N GLU A 42 -7.31 -6.75 17.96
CA GLU A 42 -6.98 -7.73 16.92
C GLU A 42 -5.82 -7.29 16.02
N ASN A 43 -5.54 -5.98 15.95
CA ASN A 43 -4.46 -5.40 15.18
C ASN A 43 -3.25 -5.03 16.06
N ALA A 44 -3.22 -5.44 17.33
CA ALA A 44 -2.15 -5.06 18.26
C ALA A 44 -0.76 -5.51 17.78
N GLU A 45 -0.67 -6.64 17.06
CA GLU A 45 0.60 -7.15 16.50
C GLU A 45 1.23 -6.22 15.44
N TRP A 46 0.44 -5.33 14.85
CA TRP A 46 0.92 -4.38 13.86
C TRP A 46 1.66 -3.18 14.48
N HIS A 47 1.61 -3.01 15.80
CA HIS A 47 2.41 -2.02 16.53
C HIS A 47 3.84 -2.50 16.69
N ARG A 48 4.71 -2.07 15.78
CA ARG A 48 6.15 -2.34 15.78
C ARG A 48 6.95 -1.17 16.35
N CYS A 49 8.26 -1.36 16.46
CA CYS A 49 9.18 -0.34 16.97
C CYS A 49 8.71 0.19 18.34
N GLN A 50 8.45 -0.71 19.29
CA GLN A 50 7.95 -0.36 20.63
C GLN A 50 6.72 0.56 20.60
N GLY A 51 5.78 0.30 19.69
CA GLY A 51 4.54 1.07 19.53
C GLY A 51 4.69 2.41 18.82
N THR A 52 5.86 2.73 18.25
CA THR A 52 6.05 3.99 17.50
C THR A 52 5.66 3.89 16.02
N TRP A 53 5.29 2.69 15.56
CA TRP A 53 4.81 2.47 14.20
C TRP A 53 3.73 1.41 14.14
N PHE A 54 2.57 1.79 13.65
CA PHE A 54 1.53 0.87 13.22
C PHE A 54 1.71 0.58 11.73
N VAL A 55 2.04 -0.67 11.36
CA VAL A 55 2.26 -1.06 9.94
C VAL A 55 0.93 -1.26 9.20
N GLY A 56 0.00 -1.97 9.87
CA GLY A 56 -1.41 -2.16 9.52
C GLY A 56 -1.72 -2.80 8.18
N VAL A 57 -0.96 -3.84 7.79
CA VAL A 57 -1.24 -4.63 6.58
C VAL A 57 -2.64 -5.22 6.69
N ASN A 58 -3.45 -5.06 5.63
CA ASN A 58 -4.83 -5.55 5.53
C ASN A 58 -5.73 -5.15 6.72
N ALA A 59 -5.43 -4.01 7.36
CA ALA A 59 -6.13 -3.58 8.56
C ALA A 59 -7.55 -3.06 8.29
N LEU A 60 -7.81 -2.51 7.11
CA LEU A 60 -9.13 -1.96 6.77
C LEU A 60 -10.09 -3.05 6.26
N PRO A 61 -11.39 -3.00 6.64
CA PRO A 61 -12.37 -4.00 6.23
C PRO A 61 -13.09 -3.62 4.93
N ASN A 62 -12.38 -3.09 3.93
CA ASN A 62 -13.00 -2.82 2.63
C ASN A 62 -13.34 -4.12 1.90
N ASP A 63 -14.37 -4.05 1.05
CA ASP A 63 -14.71 -5.14 0.14
C ASP A 63 -13.80 -5.18 -1.09
N SER A 64 -14.07 -6.11 -2.02
CA SER A 64 -13.32 -6.30 -3.28
C SER A 64 -13.40 -5.11 -4.24
N ARG A 65 -14.31 -4.17 -4.02
CA ARG A 65 -14.42 -2.91 -4.76
C ARG A 65 -13.60 -1.79 -4.11
N GLY A 66 -12.94 -2.08 -2.99
CA GLY A 66 -12.26 -1.10 -2.16
C GLY A 66 -13.22 -0.25 -1.35
N ALA A 67 -14.51 -0.58 -1.27
CA ALA A 67 -15.50 0.20 -0.53
C ALA A 67 -15.50 -0.16 0.96
N LEU A 68 -15.63 0.85 1.82
CA LEU A 68 -15.75 0.68 3.28
C LEU A 68 -17.19 0.92 3.73
N GLY A 69 -17.88 -0.14 4.15
CA GLY A 69 -19.28 -0.06 4.58
C GLY A 69 -20.19 0.44 3.45
N ASP A 70 -20.88 1.56 3.68
CA ASP A 70 -21.74 2.27 2.73
C ASP A 70 -21.00 3.32 1.88
N GLY A 71 -19.66 3.37 1.99
CA GLY A 71 -18.82 4.33 1.29
C GLY A 71 -18.67 4.08 -0.21
N PRO A 72 -18.08 5.04 -0.92
CA PRO A 72 -17.76 4.86 -2.33
C PRO A 72 -16.70 3.76 -2.50
N PRO A 73 -16.70 3.06 -3.65
CA PRO A 73 -15.59 2.18 -4.03
C PRO A 73 -14.31 3.00 -4.28
N LEU A 74 -13.16 2.34 -4.23
CA LEU A 74 -11.89 3.00 -4.53
C LEU A 74 -11.87 3.42 -6.01
N ALA A 75 -11.70 4.72 -6.26
CA ALA A 75 -11.76 5.32 -7.59
C ALA A 75 -10.78 6.51 -7.71
N GLY A 76 -10.68 7.05 -8.92
CA GLY A 76 -9.88 8.25 -9.21
C GLY A 76 -8.97 8.06 -10.44
N GLN A 77 -8.20 9.08 -10.76
CA GLN A 77 -7.31 9.12 -11.93
C GLN A 77 -6.27 8.00 -11.94
N ALA A 78 -5.74 7.61 -10.78
CA ALA A 78 -4.80 6.50 -10.67
C ALA A 78 -5.48 5.16 -11.05
N VAL A 79 -6.67 4.92 -10.52
CA VAL A 79 -7.47 3.73 -10.84
C VAL A 79 -7.86 3.71 -12.32
N ASN A 80 -8.29 4.86 -12.86
CA ASN A 80 -8.57 5.01 -14.29
C ASN A 80 -7.32 4.77 -15.16
N PHE A 81 -6.14 5.17 -14.72
CA PHE A 81 -4.89 4.93 -15.45
C PHE A 81 -4.54 3.43 -15.47
N ILE A 82 -4.67 2.74 -14.34
CA ILE A 82 -4.49 1.28 -14.28
C ILE A 82 -5.45 0.60 -15.27
N HIS A 83 -6.71 1.05 -15.34
CA HIS A 83 -7.66 0.53 -16.31
C HIS A 83 -7.27 0.82 -17.76
N GLN A 84 -7.09 2.10 -18.08
CA GLN A 84 -6.96 2.57 -19.46
C GLN A 84 -5.59 2.24 -20.07
N GLU A 85 -4.53 2.26 -19.27
CA GLU A 85 -3.16 2.17 -19.76
C GLU A 85 -2.50 0.83 -19.48
N LEU A 86 -2.91 0.13 -18.41
CA LEU A 86 -2.40 -1.21 -18.07
C LEU A 86 -3.40 -2.33 -18.41
N GLY A 87 -4.65 -2.00 -18.75
CA GLY A 87 -5.66 -2.97 -19.17
C GLY A 87 -6.21 -3.85 -18.05
N LEU A 88 -6.02 -3.47 -16.78
CA LEU A 88 -6.60 -4.20 -15.65
C LEU A 88 -8.07 -3.79 -15.45
N THR A 89 -8.91 -4.72 -15.04
CA THR A 89 -10.36 -4.50 -14.87
C THR A 89 -10.80 -4.97 -13.48
N GLY A 90 -12.08 -4.83 -13.10
CA GLY A 90 -12.63 -5.37 -11.84
C GLY A 90 -12.79 -4.36 -10.70
N PHE A 91 -12.45 -3.09 -10.93
CA PHE A 91 -12.50 -2.01 -9.94
C PHE A 91 -13.22 -0.77 -10.49
N ALA A 92 -13.67 0.14 -9.61
CA ALA A 92 -14.46 1.30 -10.02
C ALA A 92 -13.68 2.23 -10.95
N THR A 93 -14.27 2.60 -12.10
CA THR A 93 -13.74 3.63 -12.98
C THR A 93 -14.71 4.80 -13.06
N GLY A 94 -14.17 6.00 -13.27
CA GLY A 94 -14.99 7.22 -13.42
C GLY A 94 -15.88 7.22 -14.66
N ASP A 95 -15.65 6.30 -15.60
CA ASP A 95 -16.45 6.10 -16.82
C ASP A 95 -17.47 4.95 -16.70
N GLY A 96 -17.57 4.29 -15.54
CA GLY A 96 -18.56 3.24 -15.25
C GLY A 96 -18.26 1.87 -15.88
N THR A 97 -17.13 1.70 -16.57
CA THR A 97 -16.77 0.45 -17.27
C THR A 97 -16.03 -0.57 -16.39
N GLY A 98 -15.59 -0.17 -15.20
CA GLY A 98 -14.63 -0.92 -14.40
C GLY A 98 -15.14 -2.13 -13.61
N PHE A 99 -16.45 -2.29 -13.42
CA PHE A 99 -17.03 -3.35 -12.56
C PHE A 99 -17.40 -4.66 -13.28
N ALA A 100 -16.79 -4.96 -14.43
CA ALA A 100 -16.99 -6.25 -15.09
C ALA A 100 -16.40 -7.39 -14.23
N THR A 101 -17.21 -7.94 -13.31
CA THR A 101 -16.86 -9.11 -12.50
C THR A 101 -16.79 -10.36 -13.37
N GLY A 102 -15.87 -11.27 -13.07
CA GLY A 102 -15.69 -12.52 -13.82
C GLY A 102 -14.93 -12.40 -15.15
N SER A 103 -14.31 -11.24 -15.43
CA SER A 103 -13.30 -11.12 -16.49
C SER A 103 -12.08 -11.97 -16.14
N ALA A 104 -11.47 -12.65 -17.14
CA ALA A 104 -10.21 -13.38 -16.96
C ALA A 104 -9.06 -12.49 -16.45
N ASN A 105 -9.21 -11.16 -16.56
CA ASN A 105 -8.29 -10.13 -16.06
C ASN A 105 -8.96 -9.19 -15.03
N GLY A 106 -10.01 -9.67 -14.34
CA GLY A 106 -10.68 -8.94 -13.27
C GLY A 106 -9.89 -9.00 -11.98
N PHE A 107 -9.40 -7.86 -11.51
CA PHE A 107 -8.72 -7.67 -10.23
C PHE A 107 -9.71 -7.23 -9.17
N GLU A 108 -9.67 -7.92 -8.05
CA GLU A 108 -10.34 -7.52 -6.81
C GLU A 108 -9.32 -6.81 -5.91
N TRP A 109 -9.75 -5.73 -5.26
CA TRP A 109 -8.91 -5.10 -4.25
C TRP A 109 -8.80 -6.01 -3.02
N ASP A 110 -7.58 -6.21 -2.52
CA ASP A 110 -7.38 -6.76 -1.19
C ASP A 110 -7.80 -5.71 -0.13
N ARG A 111 -7.89 -6.16 1.11
CA ARG A 111 -8.06 -5.29 2.27
C ARG A 111 -6.93 -4.27 2.33
N ALA A 112 -7.29 -3.00 2.53
CA ALA A 112 -6.36 -1.90 2.48
C ALA A 112 -5.51 -1.82 3.75
N GLN A 113 -4.29 -1.30 3.56
CA GLN A 113 -3.33 -1.05 4.62
C GLN A 113 -3.48 0.37 5.19
N VAL A 114 -3.27 0.52 6.50
CA VAL A 114 -3.09 1.82 7.17
C VAL A 114 -1.76 1.79 7.91
N SER A 115 -0.88 2.72 7.60
CA SER A 115 0.42 2.87 8.28
C SER A 115 0.52 4.21 8.98
N ILE A 116 0.89 4.21 10.27
CA ILE A 116 1.01 5.43 11.09
C ILE A 116 2.31 5.40 11.89
N CYS A 117 3.11 6.47 11.77
CA CYS A 117 4.25 6.73 12.66
C CYS A 117 3.83 7.68 13.78
N TYR A 118 4.21 7.33 15.01
CA TYR A 118 3.96 8.13 16.21
C TYR A 118 5.23 8.89 16.65
N PRO A 119 5.11 9.93 17.50
CA PRO A 119 6.26 10.67 18.01
C PRO A 119 7.35 9.75 18.60
N GLY A 120 8.61 10.05 18.26
CA GLY A 120 9.76 9.22 18.64
C GLY A 120 10.04 8.04 17.72
N TYR A 121 9.31 7.91 16.60
CA TYR A 121 9.68 6.97 15.54
C TYR A 121 11.01 7.35 14.86
N PRO A 122 11.87 6.36 14.52
CA PRO A 122 11.77 4.95 14.89
C PRO A 122 12.40 4.65 16.26
N LYS A 123 11.75 3.82 17.08
CA LYS A 123 12.42 3.08 18.16
C LYS A 123 12.97 1.72 17.68
N PRO A 124 13.93 1.11 18.40
CA PRO A 124 14.43 -0.22 18.06
C PRO A 124 13.34 -1.29 18.10
N MET A 125 13.44 -2.30 17.24
CA MET A 125 12.62 -3.53 17.38
C MET A 125 13.26 -4.47 18.42
N GLU A 126 12.46 -5.38 18.99
CA GLU A 126 12.85 -6.23 20.13
C GLU A 126 14.13 -7.07 19.89
N ALA A 127 14.33 -7.57 18.67
CA ALA A 127 15.51 -8.35 18.29
C ALA A 127 16.47 -7.60 17.34
N GLU A 128 16.36 -6.28 17.25
CA GLU A 128 17.19 -5.48 16.35
C GLU A 128 18.53 -5.12 17.01
N SER A 129 19.64 -5.51 16.37
CA SER A 129 20.98 -5.06 16.80
C SER A 129 21.16 -3.55 16.62
N ASP A 130 21.99 -2.93 17.45
CA ASP A 130 22.29 -1.48 17.38
C ASP A 130 22.71 -1.00 15.98
N ALA A 131 23.52 -1.79 15.27
CA ALA A 131 23.96 -1.46 13.92
C ALA A 131 22.79 -1.46 12.91
N ASN A 132 21.88 -2.44 13.00
CA ASN A 132 20.68 -2.50 12.15
C ASN A 132 19.73 -1.34 12.47
N PHE A 133 19.54 -1.03 13.76
CA PHE A 133 18.72 0.08 14.18
C PHE A 133 19.28 1.42 13.68
N ALA A 134 20.58 1.66 13.88
CA ALA A 134 21.25 2.86 13.39
C ALA A 134 21.12 2.98 11.86
N TYR A 135 21.34 1.89 11.13
CA TYR A 135 21.16 1.88 9.67
C TYR A 135 19.71 2.24 9.28
N ARG A 136 18.70 1.61 9.91
CA ARG A 136 17.28 1.87 9.59
C ARG A 136 16.89 3.31 9.89
N ARG A 137 17.37 3.87 11.00
CA ARG A 137 17.13 5.27 11.39
C ARG A 137 17.82 6.25 10.43
N ASP A 138 19.08 5.97 10.08
CA ASP A 138 19.92 6.91 9.34
C ASP A 138 19.79 6.77 7.81
N ARG A 139 19.14 5.71 7.33
CA ARG A 139 18.91 5.40 5.90
C ARG A 139 17.43 5.24 5.56
N ASP A 140 16.54 5.90 6.29
CA ASP A 140 15.10 5.95 5.99
C ASP A 140 14.44 4.57 5.81
N ALA A 141 14.88 3.59 6.60
CA ALA A 141 14.47 2.19 6.49
C ALA A 141 14.63 1.56 5.10
N ALA A 142 15.54 2.12 4.28
CA ALA A 142 15.83 1.61 2.95
C ALA A 142 16.26 0.15 3.02
N HIS A 143 15.56 -0.69 2.27
CA HIS A 143 15.89 -2.09 2.11
C HIS A 143 15.74 -2.50 0.66
N VAL A 144 16.48 -3.54 0.28
CA VAL A 144 16.29 -4.24 -0.98
C VAL A 144 15.48 -5.48 -0.64
N ASP A 145 14.23 -5.47 -1.06
CA ASP A 145 13.35 -6.62 -0.93
C ASP A 145 13.82 -7.77 -1.85
N GLY A 146 13.46 -9.01 -1.55
CA GLY A 146 13.85 -10.17 -2.34
C GLY A 146 15.21 -10.81 -1.99
N LEU A 147 16.12 -10.06 -1.35
CA LEU A 147 17.46 -10.52 -0.99
C LEU A 147 17.54 -11.06 0.44
N ARG A 148 17.41 -12.39 0.61
CA ARG A 148 17.45 -13.05 1.92
C ARG A 148 18.87 -13.50 2.30
N HIS A 149 19.19 -13.40 3.60
CA HIS A 149 20.43 -13.97 4.16
C HIS A 149 20.33 -15.50 4.22
N VAL A 150 21.35 -16.19 3.73
CA VAL A 150 21.46 -17.66 3.79
C VAL A 150 22.76 -18.06 4.48
N GLY A 151 22.68 -19.02 5.40
CA GLY A 151 23.82 -19.61 6.10
C GLY A 151 24.48 -18.71 7.16
N PRO A 152 25.50 -19.22 7.86
CA PRO A 152 26.17 -18.52 8.95
C PRO A 152 26.91 -17.25 8.50
N ASP A 153 27.40 -17.22 7.26
CA ASP A 153 28.08 -16.06 6.67
C ASP A 153 27.10 -14.96 6.19
N ARG A 154 25.79 -15.21 6.31
CA ARG A 154 24.71 -14.28 5.92
C ARG A 154 24.85 -13.74 4.49
N ARG A 155 25.33 -14.55 3.55
CA ARG A 155 25.39 -14.16 2.14
C ARG A 155 23.97 -13.95 1.61
N ARG A 156 23.73 -12.87 0.86
CA ARG A 156 22.41 -12.51 0.34
C ARG A 156 22.16 -13.16 -1.02
N PHE A 157 20.99 -13.75 -1.20
CA PHE A 157 20.53 -14.35 -2.45
C PHE A 157 19.13 -13.86 -2.80
N LEU A 158 18.84 -13.72 -4.09
CA LEU A 158 17.51 -13.36 -4.59
C LEU A 158 16.57 -14.57 -4.47
N LEU A 159 15.81 -14.64 -3.38
CA LEU A 159 14.97 -15.79 -3.02
C LEU A 159 13.48 -15.47 -2.97
N GLU A 160 13.10 -14.19 -2.87
CA GLU A 160 11.72 -13.75 -3.08
C GLU A 160 11.68 -12.91 -4.34
N HIS A 161 10.93 -13.37 -5.33
CA HIS A 161 10.73 -12.67 -6.60
C HIS A 161 9.38 -11.98 -6.51
N HIS A 162 9.39 -10.64 -6.58
CA HIS A 162 8.18 -9.84 -6.69
C HIS A 162 7.96 -9.57 -8.18
N GLY A 163 6.86 -10.07 -8.73
CA GLY A 163 6.50 -10.01 -10.16
C GLY A 163 5.24 -9.21 -10.42
#